data_AF-A0A3A6GRY0-F1
#
_entry.id   AF-A0A3A6GRY0-F1
#
_cell.length_a   1.000
_cell.length_b   1.000
_cell.length_c   1.000
_cell.angle_alpha   90.00
_cell.angle_beta   90.00
_cell.angle_gamma   90.00
#
_symmetry.space_group_name_H-M   'P 1'
#
loop_
_entity.id
_entity.type
_entity.pdbx_description
1 polymer ?
#
loop_
_entity_poly.entity_id
_entity_poly.type
_entity_poly.pdbx_seq_one_letter_code
_entity_poly.pdbx_strand_id
1 'polypeptide(L)'
;MELKHVIPNMEKTFGTLEFAGENKVEQRRINGRMTVVSRSFNLYSDVQRADDIIVVLPASAGEKNFESEEKVKLINPKITAEGYKIGTRGFTNYILSADDMVKA
;
A
#
# COMPACT_ATOMS: atom_id res chain seq x y z
N MET A 1 -19.93 5.35 -14.86
CA MET A 1 -19.76 4.23 -13.90
C MET A 1 -18.75 4.69 -12.87
N GLU A 2 -19.11 4.74 -11.58
CA GLU A 2 -18.19 5.13 -10.51
C GLU A 2 -17.54 3.86 -9.93
N LEU A 3 -16.31 3.53 -10.35
CA LEU A 3 -15.54 2.46 -9.73
C LEU A 3 -14.85 3.01 -8.48
N LYS A 4 -15.29 2.59 -7.29
CA LYS A 4 -14.72 3.08 -6.01
C LYS A 4 -13.37 2.45 -5.70
N HIS A 5 -13.25 1.14 -5.87
CA HIS A 5 -12.01 0.38 -5.68
C HIS A 5 -12.14 -1.01 -6.33
N VAL A 6 -11.00 -1.68 -6.48
CA VAL A 6 -10.89 -3.08 -6.90
C VAL A 6 -10.40 -3.91 -5.72
N ILE A 7 -11.00 -5.08 -5.51
CA ILE A 7 -10.47 -6.10 -4.59
C ILE A 7 -9.58 -7.03 -5.42
N PRO A 8 -8.24 -7.00 -5.24
CA PRO A 8 -7.34 -7.83 -6.03
C PRO A 8 -7.44 -9.30 -5.63
N ASN A 9 -7.17 -10.20 -6.58
CA ASN A 9 -6.86 -11.59 -6.25
C ASN A 9 -5.39 -11.65 -5.81
N MET A 10 -5.14 -11.68 -4.50
CA MET A 10 -3.77 -11.54 -3.97
C MET A 10 -2.81 -12.61 -4.50
N GLU A 11 -3.25 -13.87 -4.58
CA GLU A 11 -2.42 -14.98 -5.06
C GLU A 11 -2.02 -14.79 -6.54
N LYS A 12 -2.98 -14.38 -7.38
CA LYS A 12 -2.69 -14.19 -8.83
C LYS A 12 -2.00 -12.88 -9.15
N THR A 13 -2.32 -11.81 -8.43
CA THR A 13 -1.80 -10.47 -8.69
C THR A 13 -0.42 -10.26 -8.07
N PHE A 14 -0.20 -10.77 -6.86
CA PHE A 14 1.01 -10.49 -6.08
C PHE A 14 1.70 -11.76 -5.55
N GLY A 15 1.05 -12.91 -5.54
CA GLY A 15 1.61 -14.16 -5.02
C GLY A 15 2.03 -14.03 -3.56
N THR A 16 3.26 -14.43 -3.26
CA THR A 16 3.85 -14.29 -1.92
C THR A 16 4.39 -12.87 -1.74
N LEU A 17 4.02 -12.23 -0.63
CA LEU A 17 4.54 -10.92 -0.24
C LEU A 17 5.56 -11.05 0.87
N GLU A 18 6.69 -10.37 0.70
CA GLU A 18 7.79 -10.32 1.65
C GLU A 18 8.12 -8.88 2.02
N PHE A 19 8.41 -8.62 3.30
CA PHE A 19 8.65 -7.28 3.80
C PHE A 19 10.00 -6.72 3.31
N ALA A 20 9.97 -5.54 2.68
CA ALA A 20 11.17 -4.87 2.16
C ALA A 20 11.52 -3.56 2.91
N GLY A 21 10.68 -3.12 3.85
CA GLY A 21 10.94 -1.97 4.72
C GLY A 21 9.83 -0.93 4.79
N GLU A 22 9.94 -0.01 5.75
CA GLU A 22 9.11 1.19 5.81
C GLU A 22 9.52 2.17 4.70
N ASN A 23 8.53 2.75 4.04
CA ASN A 23 8.72 3.70 2.96
C ASN A 23 8.45 5.13 3.45
N LYS A 24 7.18 5.53 3.55
CA LYS A 24 6.80 6.90 3.90
C LYS A 24 5.81 6.94 5.05
N VAL A 25 6.07 7.82 6.01
CA VAL A 25 5.10 8.20 7.06
C VAL A 25 4.41 9.48 6.63
N GLU A 26 3.11 9.42 6.39
CA GLU A 26 2.30 10.59 6.08
C GLU A 26 1.78 11.23 7.36
N GLN A 27 2.01 12.53 7.50
CA GLN A 27 1.56 13.31 8.64
C GLN A 27 0.70 14.48 8.17
N ARG A 28 -0.35 14.77 8.93
CA ARG A 28 -1.23 15.91 8.68
C ARG A 28 -1.46 16.69 9.97
N ARG A 29 -1.63 18.00 9.85
CA ARG A 29 -2.07 18.83 10.98
C ARG A 29 -3.57 18.66 11.20
N ILE A 30 -3.95 18.05 12.31
CA ILE A 30 -5.34 17.83 12.71
C ILE A 30 -5.53 18.52 14.07
N ASN A 31 -6.51 19.42 14.16
CA ASN A 31 -6.79 20.18 15.38
C ASN A 31 -5.54 20.86 15.98
N GLY A 32 -4.70 21.43 15.10
CA GLY A 32 -3.48 22.14 15.50
C GLY A 32 -2.27 21.27 15.82
N ARG A 33 -2.40 19.95 15.89
CA ARG A 33 -1.31 18.99 16.18
C ARG A 33 -0.89 18.23 14.93
N MET A 34 0.41 17.98 14.78
CA MET A 34 0.91 17.05 13.77
C MET A 34 0.54 15.62 14.18
N THR A 35 -0.12 14.89 13.30
CA THR A 35 -0.61 13.53 13.57
C THR A 35 -0.30 12.63 12.37
N VAL A 36 0.19 11.43 12.63
CA VAL A 36 0.38 10.40 11.60
C VAL A 36 -0.99 9.95 11.09
N VAL A 37 -1.19 9.96 9.78
CA VAL A 37 -2.45 9.55 9.14
C VAL A 37 -2.33 8.21 8.44
N SER A 38 -1.16 7.89 7.89
CA SER A 38 -0.87 6.61 7.26
C SER A 38 0.63 6.34 7.22
N ARG A 39 0.98 5.07 7.02
CA ARG A 39 2.34 4.61 6.76
C ARG A 39 2.33 3.77 5.51
N SER A 40 3.35 3.90 4.67
CA SER A 40 3.56 3.03 3.53
C SER A 40 4.76 2.12 3.74
N PHE A 41 4.68 0.93 3.16
CA PHE A 41 5.71 -0.10 3.24
C PHE A 41 5.98 -0.65 1.84
N ASN A 42 7.24 -1.00 1.59
CA ASN A 42 7.65 -1.69 0.38
C ASN A 42 7.57 -3.20 0.62
N LEU A 43 7.04 -3.94 -0.35
CA LEU A 43 6.93 -5.39 -0.32
C LEU A 43 7.50 -5.97 -1.62
N TYR A 44 8.26 -7.04 -1.49
CA TYR A 44 8.62 -7.87 -2.64
C TYR A 44 7.49 -8.81 -2.99
N SER A 45 7.31 -9.03 -4.29
CA SER A 45 6.34 -9.97 -4.86
C SER A 45 7.06 -10.97 -5.75
N ASP A 46 6.73 -12.25 -5.61
CA ASP A 46 7.25 -13.31 -6.48
C ASP A 46 6.59 -13.32 -7.88
N VAL A 47 5.47 -12.61 -8.06
CA VAL A 47 4.77 -12.39 -9.33
C VAL A 47 5.23 -11.07 -9.99
N GLN A 48 5.28 -9.97 -9.25
CA GLN A 48 5.69 -8.65 -9.73
C GLN A 48 7.11 -8.33 -9.27
N ARG A 49 8.10 -8.87 -9.99
CA ARG A 49 9.52 -8.85 -9.57
C ARG A 49 10.31 -7.60 -9.96
N ALA A 50 9.78 -6.78 -10.87
CA ALA A 50 10.53 -5.67 -11.43
C ALA A 50 10.57 -4.45 -10.49
N ASP A 51 9.54 -4.28 -9.67
CA ASP A 51 9.32 -3.10 -8.84
C ASP A 51 8.74 -3.52 -7.48
N ASP A 52 9.08 -2.76 -6.43
CA ASP A 52 8.49 -2.95 -5.10
C ASP A 52 7.00 -2.61 -5.12
N ILE A 53 6.21 -3.42 -4.43
CA ILE A 53 4.81 -3.11 -4.17
C ILE A 53 4.74 -2.18 -2.97
N ILE A 54 4.20 -0.98 -3.18
CA ILE A 54 3.94 -0.02 -2.09
C ILE A 54 2.53 -0.26 -1.56
N VAL A 55 2.42 -0.66 -0.29
CA VAL A 55 1.13 -0.73 0.41
C VAL A 55 1.00 0.43 1.39
N VAL A 56 -0.18 1.05 1.44
CA VAL A 56 -0.52 2.09 2.42
C VAL A 56 -1.43 1.51 3.50
N LEU A 57 -1.02 1.65 4.76
CA LEU A 57 -1.81 1.29 5.95
C LEU A 57 -2.27 2.54 6.69
N PRO A 58 -3.49 2.53 7.28
CA PRO A 58 -3.95 3.62 8.13
C PRO A 58 -3.12 3.69 9.41
N ALA A 59 -3.02 4.89 10.03
CA ALA A 59 -2.32 5.05 11.30
C ALA A 59 -2.84 4.13 12.43
N SER A 60 -4.12 3.69 12.35
CA SER A 60 -4.72 2.74 13.29
C SER A 60 -4.11 1.33 13.23
N ALA A 61 -3.42 0.97 12.15
CA ALA A 61 -2.67 -0.29 12.03
C ALA A 61 -1.38 -0.31 12.88
N GLY A 62 -0.98 0.85 13.42
CA GLY A 62 0.23 1.00 14.21
C GLY A 62 1.52 0.92 13.39
N GLU A 63 2.65 0.81 14.09
CA GLU A 63 3.96 0.55 13.48
C GLU A 63 4.11 -0.94 13.17
N LYS A 64 4.88 -1.24 12.12
CA LYS A 64 5.15 -2.60 11.67
C LYS A 64 6.64 -2.88 11.76
N ASN A 65 7.00 -3.86 12.58
CA ASN A 65 8.37 -4.31 12.79
C ASN A 65 8.43 -5.77 12.35
N PHE A 66 8.89 -5.98 11.13
CA PHE A 66 9.14 -7.30 10.55
C PHE A 66 10.61 -7.38 10.15
N GLU A 67 11.15 -8.59 10.12
CA GLU A 67 12.49 -8.80 9.57
C GLU A 67 12.48 -8.60 8.04
N SER A 68 13.64 -8.29 7.48
CA SER A 68 13.79 -8.22 6.02
C SER A 68 13.41 -9.57 5.41
N GLU A 69 12.67 -9.53 4.31
CA GLU A 69 12.14 -10.69 3.58
C GLU A 69 11.18 -11.57 4.41
N GLU A 70 10.70 -11.09 5.56
CA GLU A 70 9.68 -11.82 6.32
C GLU A 70 8.36 -11.85 5.54
N LYS A 71 7.78 -13.04 5.41
CA LYS A 71 6.52 -13.23 4.69
C LYS A 71 5.36 -12.59 5.43
N VAL A 72 4.58 -11.79 4.71
CA VAL A 72 3.45 -11.03 5.26
C VAL A 72 2.17 -11.25 4.46
N LYS A 73 1.04 -10.97 5.10
CA LYS A 73 -0.30 -10.93 4.50
C LYS A 73 -0.95 -9.58 4.79
N LEU A 74 -1.67 -9.07 3.79
CA LEU A 74 -2.47 -7.85 3.89
C LEU A 74 -3.90 -8.19 4.31
N ILE A 75 -4.45 -7.40 5.22
CA ILE A 75 -5.84 -7.52 5.67
C ILE A 75 -6.72 -6.57 4.86
N ASN A 76 -7.74 -7.11 4.20
CA ASN A 76 -8.68 -6.38 3.34
C ASN A 76 -8.01 -5.47 2.28
N PRO A 77 -7.09 -6.00 1.45
CA PRO A 77 -6.38 -5.21 0.45
C PRO A 77 -7.35 -4.67 -0.62
N LYS A 78 -7.12 -3.43 -1.04
CA LYS A 78 -7.89 -2.71 -2.06
C LYS A 78 -6.96 -1.91 -2.94
N ILE A 79 -7.24 -1.92 -4.24
CA ILE A 79 -6.57 -1.06 -5.22
C ILE A 79 -7.52 0.06 -5.61
N THR A 80 -7.06 1.30 -5.48
CA THR A 80 -7.73 2.48 -6.03
C THR A 80 -6.92 3.04 -7.19
N ALA A 81 -7.59 3.76 -8.09
CA ALA A 81 -6.96 4.37 -9.25
C ALA A 81 -7.21 5.88 -9.22
N GLU A 82 -6.14 6.67 -9.22
CA GLU A 82 -6.21 8.12 -9.31
C GLU A 82 -5.73 8.57 -10.69
N GLY A 83 -6.65 9.11 -11.49
CA GLY A 83 -6.35 9.68 -12.79
C GLY A 83 -5.91 11.13 -12.67
N TYR A 84 -4.82 11.50 -13.34
CA TYR A 84 -4.40 12.89 -13.48
C TYR A 84 -3.87 13.19 -14.88
N LYS A 85 -3.78 14.47 -15.22
CA LYS A 85 -3.40 14.94 -16.56
C LYS A 85 -2.20 15.88 -16.47
N ILE A 86 -1.21 15.66 -17.33
CA ILE A 86 -0.13 16.61 -17.59
C ILE A 86 -0.16 16.97 -19.08
N GLY A 87 -0.42 18.24 -19.39
CA GLY A 87 -0.51 18.70 -20.79
C GLY A 87 -1.65 17.99 -21.52
N THR A 88 -1.35 17.20 -22.54
CA THR A 88 -2.33 16.38 -23.28
C THR A 88 -2.31 14.90 -22.90
N ARG A 89 -1.41 14.49 -21.99
CA ARG A 89 -1.24 13.09 -21.58
C ARG A 89 -2.00 12.80 -20.30
N GLY A 90 -2.71 11.66 -20.29
CA GLY A 90 -3.35 11.11 -19.10
C GLY A 90 -2.44 10.10 -18.40
N PHE A 91 -2.49 10.11 -17.07
CA PHE A 91 -1.75 9.20 -16.21
C PHE A 91 -2.72 8.60 -15.19
N THR A 92 -2.37 7.44 -14.67
CA THR A 92 -3.16 6.75 -13.64
C THR A 92 -2.21 6.18 -12.61
N ASN A 93 -2.39 6.58 -11.37
CA ASN A 93 -1.70 6.00 -10.23
C ASN A 93 -2.57 4.88 -9.66
N TYR A 94 -2.00 3.69 -9.48
CA TYR A 94 -2.64 2.62 -8.75
C TYR A 94 -2.10 2.61 -7.32
N ILE A 95 -3.01 2.67 -6.34
CA ILE A 95 -2.67 2.73 -4.92
C ILE A 95 -3.20 1.47 -4.26
N LEU A 96 -2.30 0.63 -3.78
CA LEU A 96 -2.62 -0.51 -2.92
C LEU A 96 -2.74 -0.04 -1.47
N SER A 97 -3.89 -0.28 -0.86
CA SER A 97 -4.16 0.00 0.55
C SER A 97 -4.65 -1.27 1.25
N ALA A 98 -4.43 -1.36 2.54
CA ALA A 98 -4.94 -2.44 3.37
C ALA A 98 -5.29 -1.92 4.77
N ASP A 99 -6.17 -2.61 5.48
CA ASP A 99 -6.54 -2.25 6.85
C ASP A 99 -5.42 -2.57 7.83
N ASP A 100 -4.66 -3.65 7.56
CA ASP A 100 -3.51 -4.05 8.36
C ASP A 100 -2.52 -4.95 7.58
N MET A 101 -1.35 -5.21 8.17
CA MET A 101 -0.34 -6.17 7.71
C MET A 101 0.14 -7.05 8.87
N VAL A 102 0.16 -8.36 8.63
CA VAL A 102 0.50 -9.39 9.62
C VAL A 102 1.46 -10.41 9.04
N LYS A 103 2.15 -11.16 9.90
CA LYS A 103 2.98 -12.31 9.47
C LYS A 103 2.12 -13.35 8.75
N ALA A 104 2.62 -13.91 7.65
CA ALA A 104 1.92 -14.85 6.78
C ALA A 104 1.69 -16.23 7.41
#